data_AF-A0A8C5HP48-F1
#
_entry.id   AF-A0A8C5HP48-F1
#
_cell.length_a   1.000
_cell.length_b   1.000
_cell.length_c   1.000
_cell.angle_alpha   90.00
_cell.angle_beta   90.00
_cell.angle_gamma   90.00
#
_symmetry.space_group_name_H-M   'P 1'
#
loop_
_entity.id
_entity.type
_entity.pdbx_description
1 polymer ?
#
loop_
_entity_poly.entity_id
_entity_poly.type
_entity_poly.pdbx_seq_one_letter_code
_entity_poly.pdbx_strand_id
1 'polypeptide(L)'
;AHDLYLTSDQILQLQPEFVAGIKGVFLSNKVVENQVKTYITYNKGRDWRLLQAPETDLQGNKVYCEQPFCSLHLHLHVSENPYTSGNIVSKDSAPGIIIASGVIGSELTNTNISIFITSDAGNTWREVSNNNRNIYDNRSWEPGEDTLIMTIFGHFSHRSEWQLVKIDFRSIFQHRCIPDDYETWQLHNEGEVCIMGMKRFFQKLKANVRCVKARDQYSSQMSDSCPCAEADFECDYGFERQIDGSCSPAFWFVPSVTSRDCVTGDSFLNTTGYRKAFSNNCTEGALLKYSPRRQKCPSRAPRGLQLLTSEGTLVATLGRNVTFLVFLEEGLGSMTSITVDFGDGTAISYVNISSIDDGVKHIYSKVGIYQVSATASNTLGFDKVFLYLHVSCQLEQIQLSAPSVVVKNKAVNLTTVLRPSNVGTVTYYWWFDNKTEPIVTLDGAMSFTFSKKGSHTITVQAAIDNTVHQDHIKLAVYDYFHSHVLAFSSNMDDLNPGMPEWREDIGRVVKRCMVQATGISEEQILVTLLPGLPTTAELFIVPERRSTDKAGDGKLSHLDQVQLQNYFKGNIQWIHCRFP
;
A
#
# COMPACT_ATOMS: atom_id res chain seq x y z
N ALA A 1 11.24 -7.33 -7.37
CA ALA A 1 12.16 -8.31 -7.99
C ALA A 1 11.35 -9.57 -8.30
N HIS A 2 10.90 -9.87 -9.52
CA HIS A 2 11.27 -9.41 -10.85
C HIS A 2 10.08 -8.79 -11.60
N ASP A 3 10.26 -7.57 -12.07
CA ASP A 3 9.49 -7.01 -13.18
C ASP A 3 9.95 -7.68 -14.47
N LEU A 4 9.11 -8.56 -15.04
CA LEU A 4 9.24 -8.96 -16.43
C LEU A 4 8.62 -7.86 -17.28
N TYR A 5 9.48 -6.93 -17.72
CA TYR A 5 9.22 -6.01 -18.82
C TYR A 5 8.98 -6.83 -20.09
N LEU A 6 7.72 -7.22 -20.33
CA LEU A 6 7.27 -7.64 -21.65
C LEU A 6 7.05 -6.38 -22.49
N THR A 7 7.91 -6.20 -23.48
CA THR A 7 7.88 -5.09 -24.43
C THR A 7 6.52 -4.98 -25.12
N SER A 8 6.04 -3.76 -25.21
CA SER A 8 4.70 -3.29 -25.59
C SER A 8 4.22 -3.58 -27.02
N ASP A 9 4.88 -4.45 -27.79
CA ASP A 9 4.48 -4.87 -29.15
C ASP A 9 4.08 -6.36 -29.27
N GLN A 10 3.93 -7.06 -28.13
CA GLN A 10 3.49 -8.48 -28.10
C GLN A 10 2.18 -8.72 -27.34
N ILE A 11 1.39 -7.69 -27.07
CA ILE A 11 0.04 -7.86 -26.50
C ILE A 11 -0.93 -8.26 -27.63
N LEU A 12 -0.84 -9.52 -28.06
CA LEU A 12 -1.86 -10.18 -28.87
C LEU A 12 -2.94 -10.74 -27.93
N GLN A 13 -4.12 -10.14 -27.99
CA GLN A 13 -5.41 -10.52 -27.37
C GLN A 13 -5.43 -11.81 -26.55
N LEU A 14 -5.16 -11.69 -25.25
CA LEU A 14 -5.33 -12.77 -24.26
C LEU A 14 -6.73 -12.80 -23.64
N GLN A 15 -7.67 -11.95 -24.06
CA GLN A 15 -9.05 -12.01 -23.57
C GLN A 15 -9.85 -13.03 -24.38
N PRO A 16 -10.28 -14.16 -23.79
CA PRO A 16 -11.19 -15.07 -24.45
C PRO A 16 -12.57 -14.42 -24.59
N GLU A 17 -13.18 -14.59 -25.75
CA GLU A 17 -14.56 -14.17 -25.98
C GLU A 17 -15.52 -15.25 -25.44
N PHE A 18 -16.52 -14.80 -24.68
CA PHE A 18 -17.56 -15.65 -24.12
C PHE A 18 -18.68 -15.85 -25.16
N VAL A 19 -19.00 -17.11 -25.47
CA VAL A 19 -20.19 -17.40 -26.28
C VAL A 19 -21.43 -17.27 -25.40
N ALA A 20 -22.18 -16.19 -25.59
CA ALA A 20 -23.43 -15.96 -24.88
C ALA A 20 -24.46 -17.06 -25.17
N GLY A 21 -25.28 -17.38 -24.17
CA GLY A 21 -26.29 -18.43 -24.21
C GLY A 21 -25.77 -19.84 -23.93
N ILE A 22 -24.45 -20.09 -23.99
CA ILE A 22 -23.86 -21.41 -23.73
C ILE A 22 -22.67 -21.31 -22.78
N LYS A 23 -22.96 -21.49 -21.48
CA LYS A 23 -21.93 -21.44 -20.43
C LYS A 23 -20.83 -22.49 -20.66
N GLY A 24 -19.59 -22.03 -20.79
CA GLY A 24 -18.39 -22.85 -20.85
C GLY A 24 -17.74 -22.97 -22.23
N VAL A 25 -18.36 -22.36 -23.25
CA VAL A 25 -17.77 -22.22 -24.58
C VAL A 25 -17.03 -20.90 -24.68
N PHE A 26 -15.75 -20.95 -25.06
CA PHE A 26 -14.91 -19.77 -25.24
C PHE A 26 -14.16 -19.83 -26.57
N LEU A 27 -13.89 -18.66 -27.14
CA LEU A 27 -13.03 -18.46 -28.31
C LEU A 27 -11.81 -17.65 -27.89
N SER A 28 -10.62 -17.99 -28.39
CA SER A 28 -9.41 -17.24 -28.09
C SER A 28 -8.43 -17.27 -29.25
N ASN A 29 -7.73 -16.16 -29.46
CA ASN A 29 -6.63 -16.06 -30.41
C ASN A 29 -5.31 -16.32 -29.69
N LYS A 30 -4.52 -17.26 -30.19
CA LYS A 30 -3.22 -17.65 -29.63
C LYS A 30 -2.14 -17.47 -30.68
N VAL A 31 -1.00 -16.91 -30.28
CA VAL A 31 0.20 -16.83 -31.11
C VAL A 31 0.97 -18.15 -31.00
N VAL A 32 1.15 -18.83 -32.13
CA VAL A 32 1.92 -20.07 -32.24
C VAL A 32 2.93 -19.88 -33.37
N GLU A 33 4.23 -19.98 -33.07
CA GLU A 33 5.30 -19.80 -34.08
C GLU A 33 5.18 -18.48 -34.88
N ASN A 34 4.85 -17.39 -34.17
CA ASN A 34 4.62 -16.05 -34.74
C ASN A 34 3.37 -15.91 -35.64
N GLN A 35 2.52 -16.94 -35.71
CA GLN A 35 1.24 -16.92 -36.42
C GLN A 35 0.08 -16.82 -35.41
N VAL A 36 -0.89 -15.96 -35.69
CA VAL A 36 -2.09 -15.84 -34.86
C VAL A 36 -3.13 -16.86 -35.32
N LYS A 37 -3.52 -17.78 -34.44
CA LYS A 37 -4.53 -18.82 -34.72
C LYS A 37 -5.68 -18.75 -33.73
N THR A 38 -6.90 -18.95 -34.21
CA THR A 38 -8.12 -18.96 -33.40
C THR A 38 -8.46 -20.36 -32.92
N TYR A 39 -8.73 -20.49 -31.61
CA TYR A 39 -9.10 -21.73 -30.94
C TYR A 39 -10.47 -21.60 -30.26
N ILE A 40 -11.18 -22.72 -30.17
CA ILE A 40 -12.41 -22.86 -29.41
C ILE A 40 -12.25 -23.92 -28.33
N THR A 41 -12.88 -23.70 -27.18
CA THR A 41 -13.03 -24.67 -26.09
C THR A 41 -14.51 -24.81 -25.75
N TYR A 42 -14.93 -26.02 -25.35
CA TYR A 42 -16.27 -26.30 -24.83
C TYR A 42 -16.26 -26.65 -23.33
N ASN A 43 -15.08 -26.94 -22.78
CA ASN A 43 -14.88 -27.41 -21.41
C ASN A 43 -14.18 -26.36 -20.53
N LYS A 44 -14.54 -25.08 -20.71
CA LYS A 44 -14.02 -23.94 -19.95
C LYS A 44 -12.51 -23.71 -19.99
N GLY A 45 -11.83 -24.15 -21.05
CA GLY A 45 -10.42 -23.86 -21.28
C GLY A 45 -9.46 -24.99 -20.89
N ARG A 46 -9.98 -26.17 -20.54
CA ARG A 46 -9.17 -27.37 -20.32
C ARG A 46 -8.54 -27.87 -21.62
N ASP A 47 -9.34 -28.01 -22.68
CA ASP A 47 -8.87 -28.48 -24.00
C ASP A 47 -9.32 -27.49 -25.08
N TRP A 48 -8.42 -27.20 -26.02
CA TRP A 48 -8.62 -26.22 -27.09
C TRP A 48 -8.38 -26.86 -28.44
N ARG A 49 -9.21 -26.51 -29.43
CA ARG A 49 -9.06 -26.98 -30.83
C ARG A 49 -9.19 -25.85 -31.83
N LEU A 50 -8.59 -26.03 -33.01
CA LEU A 50 -8.72 -25.09 -34.12
C LEU A 50 -10.14 -25.13 -34.69
N LEU A 51 -10.62 -23.99 -35.17
CA LEU A 51 -11.91 -23.92 -35.86
C LEU A 51 -11.84 -24.61 -37.23
N GLN A 52 -12.82 -25.46 -37.52
CA GLN A 52 -12.95 -26.07 -38.84
C GLN A 52 -13.35 -25.00 -39.86
N ALA A 53 -12.70 -25.01 -41.02
CA ALA A 53 -13.10 -24.17 -42.14
C ALA A 53 -14.44 -24.66 -42.73
N PRO A 54 -15.24 -23.77 -43.33
CA PRO A 54 -16.45 -24.17 -44.04
C PRO A 54 -16.13 -25.14 -45.18
N GLU A 55 -17.00 -26.13 -45.43
CA GLU A 55 -16.81 -27.09 -46.52
C GLU A 55 -16.93 -26.46 -47.92
N THR A 56 -17.77 -25.43 -48.03
CA THR A 56 -18.06 -24.74 -49.29
C THR A 56 -18.02 -23.22 -49.14
N ASP A 57 -17.61 -22.54 -50.21
CA ASP A 57 -17.64 -21.08 -50.32
C ASP A 57 -19.06 -20.54 -50.65
N LEU A 58 -19.19 -19.22 -50.77
CA LEU A 58 -20.44 -18.54 -51.16
C LEU A 58 -21.01 -18.98 -52.53
N GLN A 59 -20.18 -19.52 -53.41
CA GLN A 59 -20.58 -20.00 -54.73
C GLN A 59 -20.87 -21.51 -54.74
N GLY A 60 -20.74 -22.19 -53.59
CA GLY A 60 -20.93 -23.63 -53.46
C GLY A 60 -19.72 -24.45 -53.92
N ASN A 61 -18.56 -23.84 -54.18
CA ASN A 61 -17.35 -24.58 -54.49
C ASN A 61 -16.72 -25.12 -53.21
N LYS A 62 -16.08 -26.28 -53.30
CA LYS A 62 -15.38 -26.89 -52.18
C LYS A 62 -14.17 -26.05 -51.74
N VAL A 63 -14.09 -25.74 -50.46
CA VAL A 63 -12.93 -25.07 -49.85
C VAL A 63 -11.89 -26.14 -49.49
N TYR A 64 -10.67 -25.98 -50.01
CA TYR A 64 -9.54 -26.87 -49.71
C TYR A 64 -8.74 -26.29 -48.54
N CYS A 65 -9.14 -26.64 -47.32
CA CYS A 65 -8.49 -26.19 -46.09
C CYS A 65 -8.46 -27.33 -45.07
N GLU A 66 -7.28 -27.88 -44.80
CA GLU A 66 -7.09 -29.04 -43.91
C GLU A 66 -6.23 -28.67 -42.70
N GLN A 67 -6.69 -29.08 -41.51
CA GLN A 67 -5.95 -28.89 -40.27
C GLN A 67 -4.75 -29.87 -40.19
N PRO A 68 -3.63 -29.48 -39.54
CA PRO A 68 -3.41 -28.27 -38.73
C PRO A 68 -2.86 -27.07 -39.52
N PHE A 69 -2.66 -27.20 -40.83
CA PHE A 69 -2.00 -26.19 -41.66
C PHE A 69 -2.93 -25.05 -42.07
N CYS A 70 -4.23 -25.35 -42.22
CA CYS A 70 -5.25 -24.38 -42.56
C CYS A 70 -6.48 -24.54 -41.63
N SER A 71 -7.03 -23.42 -41.18
CA SER A 71 -8.24 -23.37 -40.34
C SER A 71 -8.96 -22.03 -40.48
N LEU A 72 -10.13 -21.92 -39.88
CA LEU A 72 -10.85 -20.65 -39.79
C LEU A 72 -10.25 -19.79 -38.65
N HIS A 73 -10.01 -18.52 -38.94
CA HIS A 73 -9.46 -17.54 -37.99
C HIS A 73 -10.36 -16.33 -37.90
N LEU A 74 -10.72 -15.93 -36.67
CA LEU A 74 -11.71 -14.90 -36.40
C LEU A 74 -11.08 -13.67 -35.75
N HIS A 75 -11.56 -12.50 -36.14
CA HIS A 75 -11.31 -11.25 -35.44
C HIS A 75 -12.24 -11.18 -34.21
N LEU A 76 -11.75 -11.67 -33.07
CA LEU A 76 -12.53 -11.75 -31.84
C LEU A 76 -12.76 -10.37 -31.21
N HIS A 77 -11.74 -9.52 -31.18
CA HIS A 77 -11.88 -8.15 -30.77
C HIS A 77 -11.20 -7.29 -31.83
N VAL A 78 -11.89 -6.27 -32.31
CA VAL A 78 -11.31 -5.32 -33.26
C VAL A 78 -11.11 -4.02 -32.50
N SER A 79 -10.05 -3.27 -32.83
CA SER A 79 -9.77 -1.96 -32.23
C SER A 79 -11.04 -1.11 -32.16
N GLU A 80 -11.13 -0.17 -31.19
CA GLU A 80 -12.21 0.84 -31.09
C GLU A 80 -12.35 1.74 -32.34
N ASN A 81 -11.61 1.47 -33.41
CA ASN A 81 -11.72 2.12 -34.69
C ASN A 81 -13.09 1.84 -35.34
N PRO A 82 -13.95 2.86 -35.53
CA PRO A 82 -15.27 2.70 -36.15
C PRO A 82 -15.20 2.30 -37.65
N TYR A 83 -14.01 2.30 -38.27
CA TYR A 83 -13.82 1.93 -39.67
C TYR A 83 -13.45 0.46 -39.88
N THR A 84 -13.33 -0.34 -38.82
CA THR A 84 -12.94 -1.75 -38.91
C THR A 84 -14.14 -2.70 -38.86
N SER A 85 -14.02 -3.88 -39.50
CA SER A 85 -15.09 -4.89 -39.55
C SER A 85 -15.51 -5.28 -38.13
N GLY A 86 -16.82 -5.34 -37.87
CA GLY A 86 -17.36 -5.44 -36.51
C GLY A 86 -16.88 -6.64 -35.69
N ASN A 87 -17.00 -6.49 -34.36
CA ASN A 87 -16.69 -7.52 -33.38
C ASN A 87 -17.53 -8.78 -33.59
N ILE A 88 -17.04 -9.90 -33.05
CA ILE A 88 -17.83 -11.11 -32.85
C ILE A 88 -19.13 -10.80 -32.09
N VAL A 89 -20.23 -11.39 -32.53
CA VAL A 89 -21.54 -11.24 -31.90
C VAL A 89 -22.08 -12.60 -31.52
N SER A 90 -22.40 -12.75 -30.23
CA SER A 90 -23.22 -13.81 -29.68
C SER A 90 -24.18 -13.20 -28.64
N LYS A 91 -25.37 -13.80 -28.48
CA LYS A 91 -26.40 -13.29 -27.56
C LYS A 91 -27.08 -14.44 -26.79
N ASP A 92 -27.45 -14.19 -25.54
CA ASP A 92 -28.16 -15.17 -24.70
C ASP A 92 -29.53 -15.56 -25.28
N SER A 93 -30.17 -14.66 -26.04
CA SER A 93 -31.45 -14.89 -26.71
C SER A 93 -31.36 -15.87 -27.89
N ALA A 94 -30.15 -16.10 -28.42
CA ALA A 94 -29.87 -16.92 -29.59
C ALA A 94 -28.70 -17.91 -29.34
N PRO A 95 -28.86 -18.88 -28.43
CA PRO A 95 -27.79 -19.79 -28.04
C PRO A 95 -27.30 -20.63 -29.22
N GLY A 96 -25.98 -20.64 -29.41
CA GLY A 96 -25.30 -21.39 -30.48
C GLY A 96 -25.19 -20.66 -31.81
N ILE A 97 -25.76 -19.45 -31.92
CA ILE A 97 -25.52 -18.56 -33.07
C ILE A 97 -24.34 -17.64 -32.74
N ILE A 98 -23.32 -17.67 -33.59
CA ILE A 98 -22.17 -16.76 -33.50
C ILE A 98 -21.93 -16.19 -34.88
N ILE A 99 -21.77 -14.87 -34.96
CA ILE A 99 -21.43 -14.15 -36.18
C ILE A 99 -20.08 -13.49 -35.95
N ALA A 100 -19.12 -13.70 -36.84
CA ALA A 100 -17.79 -13.14 -36.70
C ALA A 100 -17.19 -12.81 -38.07
N SER A 101 -16.36 -11.77 -38.09
CA SER A 101 -15.50 -11.49 -39.22
C SER A 101 -14.21 -12.30 -39.10
N GLY A 102 -13.68 -12.80 -40.22
CA GLY A 102 -12.53 -13.69 -40.19
C GLY A 102 -11.96 -14.00 -41.56
N VAL A 103 -10.96 -14.88 -41.57
CA VAL A 103 -10.28 -15.38 -42.76
C VAL A 103 -10.05 -16.89 -42.66
N ILE A 104 -9.95 -17.55 -43.80
CA ILE A 104 -9.58 -18.97 -43.89
C ILE A 104 -8.13 -19.03 -44.35
N GLY A 105 -7.27 -19.73 -43.61
CA GLY A 105 -5.86 -19.82 -43.96
C GLY A 105 -5.01 -20.43 -42.84
N SER A 106 -3.70 -20.19 -42.92
CA SER A 106 -2.74 -20.63 -41.90
C SER A 106 -2.66 -19.72 -40.69
N GLU A 107 -3.10 -18.45 -40.83
CA GLU A 107 -3.07 -17.44 -39.78
C GLU A 107 -4.16 -16.38 -39.97
N LEU A 108 -4.43 -15.62 -38.91
CA LEU A 108 -5.30 -14.45 -38.96
C LEU A 108 -4.60 -13.30 -39.70
N THR A 109 -5.24 -12.80 -40.76
CA THR A 109 -4.75 -11.65 -41.56
C THR A 109 -5.81 -10.56 -41.64
N ASN A 110 -5.39 -9.32 -41.87
CA ASN A 110 -6.30 -8.16 -42.01
C ASN A 110 -6.79 -7.95 -43.47
N THR A 111 -6.53 -8.89 -44.37
CA THR A 111 -6.90 -8.82 -45.79
C THR A 111 -7.92 -9.90 -46.13
N ASN A 112 -8.79 -9.64 -47.12
CA ASN A 112 -9.82 -10.60 -47.56
C ASN A 112 -10.73 -11.10 -46.43
N ILE A 113 -11.15 -10.17 -45.56
CA ILE A 113 -12.04 -10.48 -44.43
C ILE A 113 -13.42 -10.87 -44.98
N SER A 114 -13.93 -12.01 -44.55
CA SER A 114 -15.29 -12.47 -44.82
C SER A 114 -16.09 -12.57 -43.52
N ILE A 115 -17.42 -12.52 -43.62
CA ILE A 115 -18.33 -12.71 -42.49
C ILE A 115 -18.76 -14.17 -42.44
N PHE A 116 -18.52 -14.82 -41.31
CA PHE A 116 -18.90 -16.19 -41.04
C PHE A 116 -20.00 -16.24 -39.97
N ILE A 117 -20.91 -17.20 -40.13
CA ILE A 117 -21.91 -17.53 -39.13
C ILE A 117 -21.85 -19.02 -38.81
N THR A 118 -22.05 -19.35 -37.55
CA THR A 118 -22.33 -20.70 -37.09
C THR A 118 -23.73 -20.71 -36.48
N SER A 119 -24.44 -21.81 -36.66
CA SER A 119 -25.71 -22.07 -36.00
C SER A 119 -25.62 -23.22 -34.99
N ASP A 120 -24.45 -23.81 -34.76
CA ASP A 120 -24.23 -25.00 -33.93
C ASP A 120 -23.11 -24.80 -32.89
N ALA A 121 -22.96 -23.57 -32.39
CA ALA A 121 -21.97 -23.17 -31.40
C ALA A 121 -20.52 -23.40 -31.85
N GLY A 122 -20.22 -23.12 -33.12
CA GLY A 122 -18.85 -23.11 -33.66
C GLY A 122 -18.33 -24.47 -34.12
N ASN A 123 -19.19 -25.49 -34.22
CA ASN A 123 -18.80 -26.77 -34.81
C ASN A 123 -18.71 -26.68 -36.34
N THR A 124 -19.69 -26.05 -36.98
CA THR A 124 -19.71 -25.76 -38.42
C THR A 124 -19.92 -24.28 -38.67
N TRP A 125 -19.20 -23.77 -39.66
CA TRP A 125 -19.26 -22.37 -40.08
C TRP A 125 -19.70 -22.31 -41.53
N ARG A 126 -20.40 -21.23 -41.89
CA ARG A 126 -20.73 -20.90 -43.28
C ARG A 126 -20.38 -19.44 -43.55
N GLU A 127 -19.84 -19.19 -44.73
CA GLU A 127 -19.60 -17.83 -45.21
C GLU A 127 -20.93 -17.19 -45.62
N VAL A 128 -21.16 -15.92 -45.25
CA VAL A 128 -22.41 -15.18 -45.55
C VAL A 128 -22.15 -14.00 -46.47
N SER A 129 -20.99 -13.37 -46.36
CA SER A 129 -20.57 -12.30 -47.26
C SER A 129 -19.06 -12.23 -47.36
N ASN A 130 -18.60 -11.82 -48.54
CA ASN A 130 -17.22 -11.48 -48.81
C ASN A 130 -17.13 -9.96 -49.01
N ASN A 131 -16.21 -9.30 -48.30
CA ASN A 131 -16.09 -7.85 -48.26
C ASN A 131 -15.39 -7.24 -49.51
N ASN A 132 -15.19 -8.02 -50.58
CA ASN A 132 -14.60 -7.57 -51.85
C ASN A 132 -15.45 -6.55 -52.66
N ARG A 133 -16.59 -6.10 -52.14
CA ARG A 133 -17.35 -4.99 -52.73
C ARG A 133 -17.37 -3.81 -51.76
N ASN A 134 -16.56 -2.81 -52.09
CA ASN A 134 -16.56 -1.49 -51.46
C ASN A 134 -17.99 -0.92 -51.37
N ILE A 135 -18.63 -1.08 -50.22
CA ILE A 135 -19.71 -0.22 -49.78
C ILE A 135 -19.17 0.50 -48.55
N TYR A 136 -18.88 1.78 -48.76
CA TYR A 136 -18.24 2.66 -47.80
C TYR A 136 -19.07 2.83 -46.52
N ASP A 137 -18.30 2.88 -45.43
CA ASP A 137 -18.49 3.59 -44.16
C ASP A 137 -19.56 3.12 -43.15
N ASN A 138 -19.03 2.86 -41.96
CA ASN A 138 -19.64 2.65 -40.65
C ASN A 138 -21.15 2.33 -40.61
N ARG A 139 -21.54 1.13 -41.05
CA ARG A 139 -22.86 0.56 -40.78
C ARG A 139 -22.85 -0.08 -39.40
N SER A 140 -23.18 0.71 -38.38
CA SER A 140 -23.61 0.15 -37.11
C SER A 140 -25.09 -0.27 -37.23
N TRP A 141 -25.37 -1.51 -36.87
CA TRP A 141 -26.71 -2.06 -36.80
C TRP A 141 -27.02 -2.29 -35.32
N GLU A 142 -28.10 -1.69 -34.85
CA GLU A 142 -28.64 -2.00 -33.53
C GLU A 142 -29.94 -2.79 -33.75
N PRO A 143 -29.94 -4.12 -33.52
CA PRO A 143 -31.18 -4.84 -33.40
C PRO A 143 -31.77 -4.47 -32.04
N GLY A 144 -33.01 -4.01 -32.01
CA GLY A 144 -33.77 -4.12 -30.77
C GLY A 144 -33.95 -5.61 -30.48
N GLU A 145 -33.38 -6.11 -29.37
CA GLU A 145 -33.39 -7.54 -29.01
C GLU A 145 -34.80 -8.14 -28.99
N ASP A 146 -35.80 -7.32 -28.66
CA ASP A 146 -37.22 -7.68 -28.58
C ASP A 146 -38.07 -7.11 -29.74
N THR A 147 -37.45 -6.51 -30.77
CA THR A 147 -38.18 -5.87 -31.87
C THR A 147 -37.74 -6.39 -33.23
N LEU A 148 -38.70 -6.66 -34.10
CA LEU A 148 -38.46 -6.96 -35.52
C LEU A 148 -38.11 -5.72 -36.35
N ILE A 149 -37.65 -4.65 -35.70
CA ILE A 149 -37.31 -3.39 -36.31
C ILE A 149 -35.80 -3.26 -36.19
N MET A 150 -35.13 -3.24 -37.33
CA MET A 150 -33.70 -2.97 -37.40
C MET A 150 -33.49 -1.53 -37.84
N THR A 151 -32.68 -0.81 -37.07
CA THR A 151 -32.29 0.54 -37.45
C THR A 151 -30.85 0.51 -37.92
N ILE A 152 -30.65 0.99 -39.14
CA ILE A 152 -29.35 1.17 -39.74
C ILE A 152 -29.10 2.68 -39.76
N PHE A 153 -27.95 3.10 -39.27
CA PHE A 153 -27.47 4.46 -39.45
C PHE A 153 -26.12 4.46 -40.15
N GLY A 154 -25.88 5.46 -40.98
CA GLY A 154 -24.63 5.62 -41.72
C GLY A 154 -24.72 6.73 -42.75
N HIS A 155 -23.65 6.92 -43.53
CA HIS A 155 -23.56 7.95 -44.56
C HIS A 155 -22.95 7.35 -45.83
N PHE A 156 -23.40 7.80 -47.00
CA PHE A 156 -22.91 7.25 -48.27
C PHE A 156 -21.48 7.70 -48.64
N SER A 157 -20.96 8.73 -47.98
CA SER A 157 -19.63 9.31 -48.19
C SER A 157 -19.22 10.12 -46.95
N HIS A 158 -17.91 10.30 -46.69
CA HIS A 158 -17.40 11.12 -45.58
C HIS A 158 -17.94 12.57 -45.56
N ARG A 159 -18.50 13.05 -46.67
CA ARG A 159 -19.13 14.39 -46.78
C ARG A 159 -20.66 14.35 -46.79
N SER A 160 -21.27 13.17 -46.69
CA SER A 160 -22.72 13.01 -46.67
C SER A 160 -23.27 13.19 -45.25
N GLU A 161 -24.49 13.70 -45.16
CA GLU A 161 -25.23 13.73 -43.90
C GLU A 161 -25.53 12.31 -43.42
N TRP A 162 -25.66 12.15 -42.10
CA TRP A 162 -26.10 10.91 -41.48
C TRP A 162 -27.52 10.57 -41.94
N GLN A 163 -27.70 9.34 -42.39
CA GLN A 163 -28.98 8.80 -42.77
C GLN A 163 -29.37 7.66 -41.85
N LEU A 164 -30.66 7.62 -41.55
CA LEU A 164 -31.25 6.57 -40.73
C LEU A 164 -32.28 5.81 -41.54
N VAL A 165 -32.03 4.52 -41.74
CA VAL A 165 -32.91 3.59 -42.43
C VAL A 165 -33.48 2.63 -41.40
N LYS A 166 -34.78 2.75 -41.16
CA LYS A 166 -35.52 1.83 -40.30
C LYS A 166 -36.19 0.75 -41.15
N ILE A 167 -35.79 -0.49 -40.96
CA ILE A 167 -36.36 -1.65 -41.64
C ILE A 167 -37.30 -2.36 -40.67
N ASP A 168 -38.54 -2.57 -41.10
CA ASP A 168 -39.57 -3.26 -40.31
C ASP A 168 -39.81 -4.66 -40.89
N PHE A 169 -39.35 -5.68 -40.17
CA PHE A 169 -39.47 -7.09 -40.55
C PHE A 169 -40.81 -7.71 -40.15
N ARG A 170 -41.72 -6.98 -39.48
CA ARG A 170 -43.04 -7.52 -39.05
C ARG A 170 -43.87 -8.04 -40.22
N SER A 171 -43.70 -7.49 -41.41
CA SER A 171 -44.42 -7.92 -42.62
C SER A 171 -43.98 -9.30 -43.15
N ILE A 172 -42.80 -9.80 -42.75
CA ILE A 172 -42.23 -11.07 -43.21
C ILE A 172 -42.63 -12.23 -42.29
N PHE A 173 -42.84 -11.96 -41.01
CA PHE A 173 -43.22 -12.95 -40.00
C PHE A 173 -44.72 -12.88 -39.70
N GLN A 174 -45.47 -13.86 -40.20
CA GLN A 174 -46.94 -13.78 -40.26
C GLN A 174 -47.65 -14.20 -38.97
N HIS A 175 -47.00 -14.99 -38.11
CA HIS A 175 -47.60 -15.57 -36.89
C HIS A 175 -46.58 -15.72 -35.77
N ARG A 176 -47.07 -15.99 -34.55
CA ARG A 176 -46.22 -16.33 -33.39
C ARG A 176 -45.83 -17.79 -33.44
N CYS A 177 -44.60 -18.10 -33.01
CA CYS A 177 -44.10 -19.47 -33.02
C CYS A 177 -44.88 -20.36 -32.04
N ILE A 178 -45.29 -21.53 -32.50
CA ILE A 178 -45.89 -22.61 -31.69
C ILE A 178 -44.83 -23.68 -31.37
N PRO A 179 -45.02 -24.52 -30.33
CA PRO A 179 -44.05 -25.57 -29.99
C PRO A 179 -43.64 -26.49 -31.15
N ASP A 180 -44.54 -26.77 -32.09
CA ASP A 180 -44.27 -27.60 -33.28
C ASP A 180 -43.33 -26.95 -34.31
N ASP A 181 -43.14 -25.63 -34.24
CA ASP A 181 -42.21 -24.89 -35.10
C ASP A 181 -40.75 -25.10 -34.70
N TYR A 182 -40.54 -25.65 -33.50
CA TYR A 182 -39.22 -25.88 -32.94
C TYR A 182 -38.73 -27.31 -33.21
N GLU A 183 -37.43 -27.44 -33.33
CA GLU A 183 -36.68 -28.69 -33.31
C GLU A 183 -35.70 -28.68 -32.13
N THR A 184 -35.45 -29.86 -31.55
CA THR A 184 -34.49 -30.00 -30.47
C THR A 184 -33.10 -30.19 -31.04
N TRP A 185 -32.19 -29.25 -30.72
CA TRP A 185 -30.78 -29.36 -31.03
C TRP A 185 -29.99 -29.71 -29.77
N GLN A 186 -29.22 -30.79 -29.85
CA GLN A 186 -28.32 -31.23 -28.78
C GLN A 186 -26.94 -30.60 -28.99
N LEU A 187 -26.42 -29.96 -27.95
CA LEU A 187 -25.07 -29.43 -27.97
C LEU A 187 -24.06 -30.59 -27.91
N HIS A 188 -23.09 -30.58 -28.81
CA HIS A 188 -21.99 -31.54 -28.83
C HIS A 188 -20.67 -30.84 -29.20
N ASN A 189 -19.56 -31.50 -28.91
CA ASN A 189 -18.22 -31.14 -29.36
C ASN A 189 -17.64 -32.35 -30.12
N GLU A 190 -17.58 -32.29 -31.45
CA GLU A 190 -17.06 -33.40 -32.29
C GLU A 190 -17.72 -34.77 -32.00
N GLY A 191 -19.03 -34.78 -31.68
CA GLY A 191 -19.79 -35.99 -31.33
C GLY A 191 -19.91 -36.24 -29.83
N GLU A 192 -19.08 -35.63 -28.99
CA GLU A 192 -19.18 -35.71 -27.54
C GLU A 192 -20.33 -34.84 -27.01
N VAL A 193 -21.34 -35.48 -26.43
CA VAL A 193 -22.58 -34.83 -25.97
C VAL A 193 -22.54 -34.39 -24.51
N CYS A 194 -21.60 -34.93 -23.73
CA CYS A 194 -21.49 -34.59 -22.33
C CYS A 194 -20.44 -33.49 -22.13
N ILE A 195 -20.91 -32.25 -22.02
CA ILE A 195 -20.02 -31.09 -21.88
C ILE A 195 -20.21 -30.53 -20.47
N MET A 196 -19.11 -30.45 -19.72
CA MET A 196 -19.13 -29.99 -18.31
C MET A 196 -20.06 -30.84 -17.42
N GLY A 197 -20.09 -32.16 -17.65
CA GLY A 197 -20.90 -33.10 -16.89
C GLY A 197 -22.41 -33.03 -17.16
N MET A 198 -22.84 -32.37 -18.24
CA MET A 198 -24.25 -32.26 -18.62
C MET A 198 -24.47 -32.44 -20.11
N LYS A 199 -25.55 -33.13 -20.46
CA LYS A 199 -26.15 -33.12 -21.81
C LYS A 199 -27.11 -31.95 -21.88
N ARG A 200 -26.93 -31.05 -22.85
CA ARG A 200 -27.77 -29.85 -23.00
C ARG A 200 -28.54 -29.90 -24.31
N PHE A 201 -29.84 -29.65 -24.21
CA PHE A 201 -30.76 -29.58 -25.34
C PHE A 201 -31.35 -28.18 -25.43
N PHE A 202 -31.35 -27.61 -26.62
CA PHE A 202 -31.93 -26.30 -26.91
C PHE A 202 -33.01 -26.43 -27.98
N GLN A 203 -34.01 -25.58 -27.91
CA GLN A 203 -35.04 -25.49 -28.95
C GLN A 203 -34.63 -24.45 -30.00
N LYS A 204 -34.53 -24.89 -31.26
CA LYS A 204 -34.26 -24.03 -32.43
C LYS A 204 -35.46 -24.01 -33.35
N LEU A 205 -35.64 -22.92 -34.10
CA LEU A 205 -36.68 -22.87 -35.13
C LEU A 205 -36.25 -23.71 -36.33
N LYS A 206 -37.18 -24.50 -36.87
CA LYS A 206 -36.99 -25.24 -38.11
C LYS A 206 -36.70 -24.26 -39.26
N ALA A 207 -35.77 -24.62 -40.16
CA ALA A 207 -35.27 -23.73 -41.21
C ALA A 207 -36.35 -23.10 -42.13
N ASN A 208 -37.49 -23.78 -42.31
CA ASN A 208 -38.56 -23.35 -43.22
C ASN A 208 -39.69 -22.57 -42.52
N VAL A 209 -39.61 -22.35 -41.21
CA VAL A 209 -40.67 -21.66 -40.45
C VAL A 209 -40.38 -20.17 -40.34
N ARG A 210 -41.39 -19.34 -40.60
CA ARG A 210 -41.31 -17.87 -40.54
C ARG A 210 -42.28 -17.34 -39.49
N CYS A 211 -41.88 -17.45 -38.22
CA CYS A 211 -42.67 -17.03 -37.07
C CYS A 211 -41.88 -16.09 -36.15
N VAL A 212 -42.60 -15.38 -35.27
CA VAL A 212 -42.02 -14.47 -34.26
C VAL A 212 -41.99 -15.17 -32.90
N LYS A 213 -40.81 -15.23 -32.28
CA LYS A 213 -40.62 -15.76 -30.93
C LYS A 213 -41.21 -14.80 -29.89
N ALA A 214 -41.90 -15.32 -28.87
CA ALA A 214 -42.49 -14.52 -27.79
C ALA A 214 -41.45 -14.21 -26.67
N ARG A 215 -41.64 -13.08 -25.97
CA ARG A 215 -40.72 -12.51 -24.97
C ARG A 215 -40.52 -13.38 -23.72
N ASP A 216 -41.48 -14.24 -23.44
CA ASP A 216 -41.64 -15.12 -22.29
C ASP A 216 -41.21 -16.57 -22.57
N GLN A 217 -40.92 -16.91 -23.83
CA GLN A 217 -40.34 -18.19 -24.23
C GLN A 217 -38.81 -18.11 -24.24
N TYR A 218 -38.22 -17.81 -23.08
CA TYR A 218 -36.79 -18.14 -22.88
C TYR A 218 -36.64 -19.64 -23.13
N SER A 219 -35.73 -20.01 -24.03
CA SER A 219 -35.56 -21.39 -24.50
C SER A 219 -35.52 -22.32 -23.30
N SER A 220 -36.45 -23.27 -23.22
CA SER A 220 -36.43 -24.30 -22.17
C SER A 220 -35.20 -25.15 -22.38
N GLN A 221 -34.09 -24.75 -21.77
CA GLN A 221 -32.89 -25.56 -21.74
C GLN A 221 -33.21 -26.81 -20.92
N MET A 222 -33.34 -27.94 -21.59
CA MET A 222 -33.40 -29.23 -20.93
C MET A 222 -31.98 -29.71 -20.71
N SER A 223 -31.66 -30.15 -19.50
CA SER A 223 -30.33 -30.64 -19.16
C SER A 223 -30.39 -31.90 -18.33
N ASP A 224 -29.67 -32.93 -18.77
CA ASP A 224 -29.49 -34.18 -18.03
C ASP A 224 -28.05 -34.26 -17.54
N SER A 225 -27.84 -34.70 -16.30
CA SER A 225 -26.49 -34.92 -15.78
C SER A 225 -25.88 -36.20 -16.38
N CYS A 226 -24.55 -36.21 -16.50
CA CYS A 226 -23.78 -37.37 -16.90
C CYS A 226 -23.04 -38.01 -15.71
N PRO A 227 -22.63 -39.28 -15.83
CA PRO A 227 -21.56 -39.81 -14.99
C PRO A 227 -20.26 -39.04 -15.24
N CYS A 228 -19.52 -38.77 -14.17
CA CYS A 228 -18.22 -38.12 -14.17
C CYS A 228 -17.18 -39.00 -14.90
N ALA A 229 -16.53 -38.41 -15.88
CA ALA A 229 -15.40 -39.00 -16.59
C ALA A 229 -14.08 -38.28 -16.20
N GLU A 230 -12.95 -38.79 -16.67
CA GLU A 230 -11.65 -38.11 -16.53
C GLU A 230 -11.65 -36.70 -17.17
N ALA A 231 -12.48 -36.50 -18.21
CA ALA A 231 -12.72 -35.22 -18.88
C ALA A 231 -13.38 -34.14 -17.98
N ASP A 232 -13.89 -34.51 -16.81
CA ASP A 232 -14.53 -33.59 -15.87
C ASP A 232 -13.58 -33.08 -14.77
N PHE A 233 -12.35 -33.60 -14.69
CA PHE A 233 -11.34 -33.25 -13.69
C PHE A 233 -10.11 -32.56 -14.29
N GLU A 234 -9.65 -31.48 -13.67
CA GLU A 234 -8.43 -30.77 -14.04
C GLU A 234 -7.34 -30.96 -12.99
N CYS A 235 -6.08 -30.64 -13.35
CA CYS A 235 -4.98 -30.69 -12.39
C CYS A 235 -5.20 -29.63 -11.30
N ASP A 236 -5.00 -30.06 -10.05
CA ASP A 236 -5.14 -29.18 -8.89
C ASP A 236 -3.92 -28.24 -8.77
N TYR A 237 -4.00 -27.28 -7.85
CA TYR A 237 -2.92 -26.33 -7.60
C TYR A 237 -1.58 -27.04 -7.32
N GLY A 238 -0.55 -26.66 -8.07
CA GLY A 238 0.77 -27.25 -7.96
C GLY A 238 0.95 -28.58 -8.70
N PHE A 239 -0.02 -29.01 -9.50
CA PHE A 239 0.09 -30.15 -10.39
C PHE A 239 0.00 -29.72 -11.85
N GLU A 240 0.80 -30.37 -12.70
CA GLU A 240 0.87 -30.12 -14.14
C GLU A 240 0.49 -31.37 -14.92
N ARG A 241 -0.17 -31.16 -16.07
CA ARG A 241 -0.61 -32.24 -16.96
C ARG A 241 0.60 -32.79 -17.72
N GLN A 242 0.81 -34.09 -17.61
CA GLN A 242 1.85 -34.83 -18.30
C GLN A 242 1.39 -35.27 -19.70
N ILE A 243 2.32 -35.79 -20.51
CA ILE A 243 2.06 -36.25 -21.89
C ILE A 243 1.04 -37.39 -21.92
N ASP A 244 1.01 -38.22 -20.88
CA ASP A 244 0.05 -39.33 -20.72
C ASP A 244 -1.34 -38.85 -20.25
N GLY A 245 -1.53 -37.55 -20.03
CA GLY A 245 -2.76 -36.96 -19.53
C GLY A 245 -2.90 -36.97 -18.01
N SER A 246 -1.97 -37.60 -17.28
CA SER A 246 -1.97 -37.63 -15.82
C SER A 246 -1.53 -36.29 -15.21
N CYS A 247 -1.88 -36.03 -13.95
CA CYS A 247 -1.45 -34.84 -13.23
C CYS A 247 -0.34 -35.23 -12.24
N SER A 248 0.84 -34.64 -12.38
CA SER A 248 1.97 -34.84 -11.48
C SER A 248 2.35 -33.53 -10.80
N PRO A 249 2.90 -33.55 -9.57
CA PRO A 249 3.31 -32.32 -8.90
C PRO A 249 4.38 -31.60 -9.72
N ALA A 250 4.21 -30.29 -9.86
CA ALA A 250 5.21 -29.41 -10.45
C ALA A 250 6.46 -29.38 -9.56
N PHE A 251 7.62 -29.07 -10.14
CA PHE A 251 8.91 -29.14 -9.43
C PHE A 251 8.98 -28.24 -8.18
N TRP A 252 8.20 -27.15 -8.13
CA TRP A 252 8.16 -26.18 -7.02
C TRP A 252 7.12 -26.55 -5.95
N PHE A 253 6.21 -27.48 -6.24
CA PHE A 253 5.13 -27.83 -5.35
C PHE A 253 5.45 -29.11 -4.58
N VAL A 254 5.37 -29.03 -3.25
CA VAL A 254 5.58 -30.17 -2.35
C VAL A 254 4.25 -30.56 -1.72
N PRO A 255 3.61 -31.67 -2.14
CA PRO A 255 2.28 -32.08 -1.64
C PRO A 255 2.20 -32.37 -0.14
N SER A 256 3.34 -32.55 0.54
CA SER A 256 3.41 -32.83 1.97
C SER A 256 3.29 -31.58 2.85
N VAL A 257 3.28 -30.38 2.28
CA VAL A 257 3.03 -29.16 3.05
C VAL A 257 1.53 -29.11 3.34
N THR A 258 1.15 -29.60 4.52
CA THR A 258 -0.21 -29.43 5.06
C THR A 258 -0.63 -27.97 4.93
N SER A 259 -1.93 -27.75 4.69
CA SER A 259 -2.54 -26.41 4.74
C SER A 259 -1.92 -25.61 5.89
N ARG A 260 -1.51 -24.37 5.62
CA ARG A 260 -0.83 -23.50 6.60
C ARG A 260 -1.67 -23.33 7.88
N ASP A 261 -2.99 -23.54 7.77
CA ASP A 261 -3.98 -23.38 8.82
C ASP A 261 -4.49 -24.72 9.40
N CYS A 262 -3.71 -25.81 9.33
CA CYS A 262 -4.13 -27.11 9.86
C CYS A 262 -3.90 -27.16 11.39
N VAL A 263 -4.97 -27.07 12.18
CA VAL A 263 -4.90 -27.19 13.65
C VAL A 263 -4.74 -28.66 14.07
N THR A 264 -3.90 -28.91 15.07
CA THR A 264 -3.66 -30.27 15.58
C THR A 264 -4.94 -30.89 16.13
N GLY A 265 -5.40 -31.99 15.52
CA GLY A 265 -6.64 -32.71 15.88
C GLY A 265 -7.70 -32.71 14.79
N ASP A 266 -7.65 -31.72 13.89
CA ASP A 266 -8.57 -31.63 12.77
C ASP A 266 -8.17 -32.55 11.61
N SER A 267 -9.12 -32.76 10.70
CA SER A 267 -8.90 -33.47 9.44
C SER A 267 -9.02 -32.52 8.26
N PHE A 268 -8.05 -32.56 7.35
CA PHE A 268 -8.09 -31.82 6.10
C PHE A 268 -8.25 -32.78 4.92
N LEU A 269 -8.73 -32.23 3.79
CA LEU A 269 -8.84 -32.93 2.53
C LEU A 269 -7.55 -32.71 1.74
N ASN A 270 -6.68 -33.72 1.69
CA ASN A 270 -5.45 -33.67 0.92
C ASN A 270 -5.77 -33.97 -0.55
N THR A 271 -5.19 -33.17 -1.45
CA THR A 271 -5.37 -33.32 -2.89
C THR A 271 -4.68 -34.57 -3.40
N THR A 272 -5.31 -35.25 -4.37
CA THR A 272 -4.68 -36.33 -5.13
C THR A 272 -3.99 -35.83 -6.40
N GLY A 273 -3.93 -34.52 -6.59
CA GLY A 273 -3.45 -33.85 -7.81
C GLY A 273 -4.54 -33.51 -8.81
N TYR A 274 -5.79 -33.87 -8.52
CA TYR A 274 -6.95 -33.63 -9.36
C TYR A 274 -8.03 -32.87 -8.60
N ARG A 275 -8.77 -32.03 -9.31
CA ARG A 275 -9.97 -31.37 -8.80
C ARG A 275 -11.06 -31.39 -9.85
N LYS A 276 -12.32 -31.38 -9.42
CA LYS A 276 -13.46 -31.26 -10.32
C LYS A 276 -13.44 -29.90 -11.00
N ALA A 277 -13.57 -29.86 -12.32
CA ALA A 277 -13.61 -28.60 -13.07
C ALA A 277 -14.73 -27.69 -12.55
N PHE A 278 -14.44 -26.40 -12.42
CA PHE A 278 -15.37 -25.47 -11.80
C PHE A 278 -16.69 -25.37 -12.60
N SER A 279 -17.84 -25.45 -11.90
CA SER A 279 -19.19 -25.48 -12.49
C SER A 279 -19.51 -26.73 -13.34
N ASN A 280 -18.75 -27.81 -13.18
CA ASN A 280 -19.07 -29.11 -13.74
C ASN A 280 -20.12 -29.83 -12.87
N ASN A 281 -21.21 -30.30 -13.50
CA ASN A 281 -22.39 -30.84 -12.81
C ASN A 281 -22.56 -32.36 -12.98
N CYS A 282 -21.49 -33.11 -13.26
CA CYS A 282 -21.56 -34.58 -13.27
C CYS A 282 -21.91 -35.12 -11.86
N THR A 283 -22.70 -36.21 -11.78
CA THR A 283 -23.31 -36.70 -10.51
C THR A 283 -22.86 -38.08 -10.05
N GLU A 284 -22.38 -38.97 -10.93
CA GLU A 284 -22.04 -40.37 -10.59
C GLU A 284 -20.62 -40.78 -11.04
N GLY A 285 -19.91 -41.63 -10.30
CA GLY A 285 -18.73 -42.35 -10.84
C GLY A 285 -17.34 -41.74 -10.60
N ALA A 286 -17.20 -40.73 -9.73
CA ALA A 286 -15.87 -40.22 -9.38
C ALA A 286 -15.02 -41.31 -8.68
N LEU A 287 -14.08 -41.91 -9.42
CA LEU A 287 -13.12 -42.88 -8.90
C LEU A 287 -12.40 -42.28 -7.67
N LEU A 288 -12.05 -43.14 -6.69
CA LEU A 288 -11.25 -42.74 -5.51
C LEU A 288 -9.94 -42.02 -5.88
N LYS A 289 -9.48 -42.16 -7.14
CA LYS A 289 -8.35 -41.43 -7.72
C LYS A 289 -8.57 -39.92 -7.77
N TYR A 290 -9.77 -39.45 -8.10
CA TYR A 290 -10.07 -38.03 -8.35
C TYR A 290 -10.68 -37.30 -7.14
N SER A 291 -10.99 -38.04 -6.08
CA SER A 291 -11.58 -37.49 -4.86
C SER A 291 -10.47 -37.19 -3.84
N PRO A 292 -10.53 -36.05 -3.13
CA PRO A 292 -9.53 -35.73 -2.12
C PRO A 292 -9.57 -36.74 -0.97
N ARG A 293 -8.39 -37.00 -0.38
CA ARG A 293 -8.24 -37.97 0.71
C ARG A 293 -8.29 -37.26 2.05
N ARG A 294 -9.14 -37.75 2.96
CA ARG A 294 -9.16 -37.25 4.35
C ARG A 294 -7.87 -37.67 5.07
N GLN A 295 -7.12 -36.70 5.57
CA GLN A 295 -5.91 -36.90 6.35
C GLN A 295 -5.98 -36.09 7.65
N LYS A 296 -5.45 -36.63 8.74
CA LYS A 296 -5.35 -35.90 10.01
C LYS A 296 -4.20 -34.89 9.94
N CYS A 297 -4.37 -33.71 10.54
CA CYS A 297 -3.29 -32.76 10.68
C CYS A 297 -2.15 -33.39 11.53
N PRO A 298 -0.90 -33.41 11.03
CA PRO A 298 0.24 -33.84 11.82
C PRO A 298 0.54 -32.80 12.90
N SER A 299 0.93 -33.25 14.10
CA SER A 299 1.45 -32.35 15.12
C SER A 299 2.84 -31.86 14.71
N ARG A 300 3.07 -30.55 14.82
CA ARG A 300 4.34 -29.90 14.48
C ARG A 300 4.89 -29.13 15.68
N ALA A 301 6.22 -29.01 15.76
CA ALA A 301 6.84 -28.10 16.73
C ALA A 301 6.54 -26.64 16.33
N PRO A 302 6.45 -25.70 17.29
CA PRO A 302 6.20 -24.29 16.98
C PRO A 302 7.32 -23.75 16.09
N ARG A 303 6.97 -23.04 15.03
CA ARG A 303 7.94 -22.35 14.14
C ARG A 303 7.34 -21.06 13.58
N GLY A 304 8.22 -20.11 13.30
CA GLY A 304 7.84 -18.83 12.71
C GLY A 304 7.16 -17.93 13.74
N LEU A 305 7.63 -17.97 14.99
CA LEU A 305 7.15 -17.06 16.03
C LEU A 305 7.61 -15.64 15.74
N GLN A 306 6.66 -14.72 15.64
CA GLN A 306 6.91 -13.29 15.43
C GLN A 306 6.35 -12.50 16.61
N LEU A 307 7.10 -11.47 17.03
CA LEU A 307 6.74 -10.56 18.11
C LEU A 307 6.85 -9.13 17.60
N LEU A 308 5.74 -8.40 17.67
CA LEU A 308 5.61 -7.05 17.15
C LEU A 308 4.91 -6.16 18.18
N THR A 309 5.14 -4.84 18.12
CA THR A 309 4.32 -3.86 18.84
C THR A 309 3.13 -3.46 17.97
N SER A 310 2.00 -3.11 18.57
CA SER A 310 0.81 -2.66 17.80
C SER A 310 1.06 -1.42 16.95
N GLU A 311 2.01 -0.57 17.36
CA GLU A 311 2.41 0.64 16.63
C GLU A 311 3.48 0.38 15.57
N GLY A 312 4.07 -0.82 15.53
CA GLY A 312 5.19 -1.16 14.63
C GLY A 312 6.51 -0.46 14.98
N THR A 313 6.59 0.23 16.12
CA THR A 313 7.76 0.98 16.59
C THR A 313 8.48 0.24 17.71
N LEU A 314 9.80 0.46 17.82
CA LEU A 314 10.66 -0.07 18.89
C LEU A 314 10.89 0.94 20.03
N VAL A 315 10.02 1.95 20.12
CA VAL A 315 10.09 3.03 21.12
C VAL A 315 8.75 3.12 21.84
N ALA A 316 8.78 3.27 23.16
CA ALA A 316 7.59 3.41 23.98
C ALA A 316 7.74 4.55 24.99
N THR A 317 6.63 5.20 25.33
CA THR A 317 6.61 6.24 26.36
C THR A 317 6.39 5.62 27.75
N LEU A 318 7.18 6.08 28.72
CA LEU A 318 7.02 5.71 30.13
C LEU A 318 5.56 5.92 30.61
N GLY A 319 5.01 4.94 31.33
CA GLY A 319 3.67 5.04 31.91
C GLY A 319 2.50 4.87 30.92
N ARG A 320 2.76 4.62 29.63
CA ARG A 320 1.72 4.29 28.63
C ARG A 320 1.63 2.78 28.40
N ASN A 321 0.46 2.33 27.98
CA ASN A 321 0.21 0.93 27.60
C ASN A 321 0.91 0.61 26.28
N VAL A 322 1.85 -0.33 26.30
CA VAL A 322 2.44 -0.94 25.11
C VAL A 322 1.72 -2.25 24.85
N THR A 323 1.21 -2.43 23.63
CA THR A 323 0.54 -3.67 23.23
C THR A 323 1.46 -4.51 22.35
N PHE A 324 1.69 -5.76 22.74
CA PHE A 324 2.52 -6.73 22.03
C PHE A 324 1.65 -7.75 21.30
N LEU A 325 1.89 -7.90 20.01
CA LEU A 325 1.23 -8.85 19.13
C LEU A 325 2.16 -10.03 18.90
N VAL A 326 1.64 -11.24 19.09
CA VAL A 326 2.39 -12.48 18.93
C VAL A 326 1.73 -13.30 17.83
N PHE A 327 2.50 -13.65 16.81
CA PHE A 327 2.02 -14.47 15.69
C PHE A 327 2.83 -15.74 15.62
N LEU A 328 2.18 -16.87 15.37
CA LEU A 328 2.81 -18.18 15.23
C LEU A 328 2.36 -18.80 13.91
N GLU A 329 3.31 -19.09 13.02
CA GLU A 329 3.02 -19.65 11.69
C GLU A 329 2.71 -21.15 11.74
N GLU A 330 3.46 -21.94 12.51
CA GLU A 330 3.26 -23.39 12.61
C GLU A 330 3.23 -23.88 14.06
N GLY A 331 2.60 -25.03 14.29
CA GLY A 331 2.61 -25.71 15.58
C GLY A 331 1.54 -25.24 16.56
N LEU A 332 0.53 -24.50 16.09
CA LEU A 332 -0.67 -24.14 16.85
C LEU A 332 -1.51 -25.39 17.15
N GLY A 333 -1.75 -25.63 18.44
CA GLY A 333 -2.55 -26.73 18.94
C GLY A 333 -2.88 -26.54 20.41
N SER A 334 -3.84 -27.31 20.91
CA SER A 334 -4.40 -27.21 22.28
C SER A 334 -3.38 -27.38 23.43
N MET A 335 -2.17 -27.85 23.13
CA MET A 335 -1.08 -28.07 24.09
C MET A 335 0.07 -27.06 23.93
N THR A 336 -0.12 -25.98 23.18
CA THR A 336 0.94 -24.98 22.93
C THR A 336 0.81 -23.83 23.91
N SER A 337 1.82 -23.61 24.74
CA SER A 337 1.89 -22.44 25.62
C SER A 337 2.72 -21.33 25.00
N ILE A 338 2.26 -20.09 25.15
CA ILE A 338 2.94 -18.88 24.69
C ILE A 338 3.26 -18.03 25.91
N THR A 339 4.53 -17.74 26.14
CA THR A 339 5.00 -16.90 27.25
C THR A 339 5.63 -15.64 26.70
N VAL A 340 5.16 -14.48 27.16
CA VAL A 340 5.74 -13.17 26.85
C VAL A 340 6.43 -12.64 28.10
N ASP A 341 7.75 -12.46 28.04
CA ASP A 341 8.60 -11.86 29.07
C ASP A 341 8.94 -10.44 28.63
N PHE A 342 8.63 -9.44 29.46
CA PHE A 342 8.82 -8.02 29.14
C PHE A 342 10.25 -7.52 29.45
N GLY A 343 11.11 -8.35 30.02
CA GLY A 343 12.50 -7.99 30.31
C GLY A 343 12.66 -7.09 31.55
N ASP A 344 11.58 -6.80 32.27
CA ASP A 344 11.57 -6.07 33.55
C ASP A 344 11.32 -7.00 34.77
N GLY A 345 11.33 -8.32 34.53
CA GLY A 345 11.03 -9.35 35.53
C GLY A 345 9.57 -9.80 35.55
N THR A 346 8.70 -9.16 34.76
CA THR A 346 7.32 -9.61 34.57
C THR A 346 7.19 -10.47 33.31
N ALA A 347 6.49 -11.60 33.43
CA ALA A 347 6.20 -12.49 32.31
C ALA A 347 4.78 -13.04 32.43
N ILE A 348 4.09 -13.17 31.31
CA ILE A 348 2.71 -13.65 31.22
C ILE A 348 2.67 -14.85 30.27
N SER A 349 2.09 -15.96 30.72
CA SER A 349 1.94 -17.18 29.94
C SER A 349 0.47 -17.48 29.62
N TYR A 350 0.20 -17.78 28.35
CA TYR A 350 -1.10 -18.16 27.81
C TYR A 350 -1.05 -19.60 27.27
N VAL A 351 -2.18 -20.32 27.31
CA VAL A 351 -2.28 -21.72 26.83
C VAL A 351 -2.95 -21.81 25.45
N ASN A 352 -3.50 -20.71 24.94
CA ASN A 352 -4.14 -20.65 23.62
C ASN A 352 -3.96 -19.28 22.96
N ILE A 353 -3.69 -19.23 21.65
CA ILE A 353 -3.40 -17.98 20.94
C ILE A 353 -4.63 -17.09 20.76
N SER A 354 -5.85 -17.65 20.74
CA SER A 354 -7.10 -16.87 20.69
C SER A 354 -7.31 -16.00 21.92
N SER A 355 -6.55 -16.22 23.00
CA SER A 355 -6.52 -15.32 24.16
C SER A 355 -5.58 -14.11 24.00
N ILE A 356 -4.89 -14.00 22.86
CA ILE A 356 -3.90 -12.97 22.53
C ILE A 356 -4.33 -12.14 21.29
N ASP A 357 -5.52 -12.37 20.71
CA ASP A 357 -5.96 -11.65 19.49
C ASP A 357 -5.98 -10.11 19.65
N ASP A 358 -6.26 -9.60 20.85
CA ASP A 358 -6.22 -8.17 21.19
C ASP A 358 -4.83 -7.66 21.63
N GLY A 359 -3.83 -8.54 21.63
CA GLY A 359 -2.47 -8.29 22.08
C GLY A 359 -2.29 -8.22 23.61
N VAL A 360 -1.04 -8.43 24.06
CA VAL A 360 -0.68 -8.39 25.48
C VAL A 360 -0.24 -6.98 25.87
N LYS A 361 -0.92 -6.37 26.84
CA LYS A 361 -0.63 -4.99 27.28
C LYS A 361 0.31 -4.96 28.48
N HIS A 362 1.28 -4.06 28.47
CA HIS A 362 2.21 -3.83 29.58
C HIS A 362 2.54 -2.35 29.76
N ILE A 363 2.85 -1.94 31.00
CA ILE A 363 3.25 -0.57 31.34
C ILE A 363 4.62 -0.60 32.01
N TYR A 364 5.60 0.07 31.40
CA TYR A 364 6.93 0.21 31.97
C TYR A 364 6.99 1.35 33.00
N SER A 365 7.61 1.06 34.15
CA SER A 365 7.75 1.98 35.28
C SER A 365 9.10 2.69 35.35
N LYS A 366 10.11 2.22 34.59
CA LYS A 366 11.44 2.83 34.51
C LYS A 366 11.83 3.04 33.04
N VAL A 367 12.68 4.03 32.81
CA VAL A 367 13.29 4.28 31.50
C VAL A 367 14.47 3.33 31.28
N GLY A 368 14.66 2.90 30.04
CA GLY A 368 15.72 1.96 29.70
C GLY A 368 15.43 1.18 28.43
N ILE A 369 16.38 0.31 28.07
CA ILE A 369 16.22 -0.63 26.96
C ILE A 369 15.84 -1.99 27.55
N TYR A 370 14.68 -2.49 27.15
CA TYR A 370 14.11 -3.74 27.62
C TYR A 370 14.23 -4.82 26.54
N GLN A 371 14.66 -6.01 26.93
CA GLN A 371 14.69 -7.18 26.05
C GLN A 371 13.40 -7.97 26.24
N VAL A 372 12.41 -7.70 25.39
CA VAL A 372 11.15 -8.44 25.38
C VAL A 372 11.35 -9.75 24.63
N SER A 373 10.87 -10.86 25.17
CA SER A 373 10.93 -12.15 24.49
C SER A 373 9.59 -12.86 24.49
N ALA A 374 9.25 -13.46 23.36
CA ALA A 374 8.10 -14.36 23.25
C ALA A 374 8.62 -15.78 23.02
N THR A 375 8.05 -16.74 23.74
CA THR A 375 8.41 -18.16 23.66
C THR A 375 7.15 -18.99 23.44
N ALA A 376 7.08 -19.73 22.35
CA ALA A 376 6.02 -20.70 22.08
C ALA A 376 6.57 -22.11 22.30
N SER A 377 5.91 -22.92 23.11
CA SER A 377 6.38 -24.27 23.48
C SER A 377 5.26 -25.30 23.39
N ASN A 378 5.56 -26.48 22.89
CA ASN A 378 4.70 -27.66 22.96
C ASN A 378 5.53 -28.93 23.25
N THR A 379 4.91 -30.11 23.20
CA THR A 379 5.57 -31.40 23.49
C THR A 379 6.63 -31.80 22.46
N LEU A 380 6.66 -31.16 21.29
CA LEU A 380 7.59 -31.47 20.20
C LEU A 380 8.79 -30.51 20.13
N GLY A 381 8.70 -29.32 20.76
CA GLY A 381 9.77 -28.34 20.78
C GLY A 381 9.31 -26.94 21.21
N PHE A 382 10.18 -25.96 21.04
CA PHE A 382 9.89 -24.55 21.31
C PHE A 382 10.52 -23.64 20.27
N ASP A 383 9.92 -22.46 20.08
CA ASP A 383 10.44 -21.34 19.30
C ASP A 383 10.50 -20.09 20.18
N LYS A 384 11.53 -19.26 20.01
CA LYS A 384 11.76 -18.07 20.84
C LYS A 384 12.27 -16.91 19.99
N VAL A 385 11.64 -15.75 20.16
CA VAL A 385 11.98 -14.50 19.47
C VAL A 385 12.23 -13.38 20.49
N PHE A 386 13.06 -12.41 20.11
CA PHE A 386 13.43 -11.26 20.93
C PHE A 386 13.12 -9.95 20.22
N LEU A 387 12.75 -8.93 20.99
CA LEU A 387 12.53 -7.56 20.56
C LEU A 387 13.17 -6.62 21.59
N TYR A 388 13.94 -5.64 21.12
CA TYR A 388 14.54 -4.61 21.98
C TYR A 388 13.67 -3.35 21.96
N LEU A 389 13.06 -3.02 23.10
CA LEU A 389 12.17 -1.87 23.24
C LEU A 389 12.89 -0.76 24.01
N HIS A 390 12.95 0.44 23.45
CA HIS A 390 13.49 1.61 24.13
C HIS A 390 12.35 2.41 24.80
N VAL A 391 12.36 2.44 26.14
CA VAL A 391 11.38 3.20 26.93
C VAL A 391 11.98 4.54 27.33
N SER A 392 11.40 5.62 26.80
CA SER A 392 11.81 7.01 27.05
C SER A 392 10.70 7.81 27.71
N CYS A 393 11.05 8.96 28.29
CA CYS A 393 10.08 9.92 28.78
C CYS A 393 9.62 10.86 27.66
N GLN A 394 8.45 11.46 27.83
CA GLN A 394 8.03 12.60 27.03
C GLN A 394 8.74 13.87 27.55
N LEU A 395 9.27 14.69 26.64
CA LEU A 395 9.87 15.97 27.00
C LEU A 395 8.78 16.94 27.48
N GLU A 396 9.03 17.60 28.61
CA GLU A 396 8.08 18.56 29.20
C GLU A 396 8.58 20.00 29.02
N GLN A 397 9.87 20.23 29.28
CA GLN A 397 10.47 21.55 29.23
C GLN A 397 11.94 21.47 28.79
N ILE A 398 12.40 22.53 28.14
CA ILE A 398 13.82 22.79 27.89
C ILE A 398 14.24 24.08 28.60
N GLN A 399 15.51 24.11 29.01
CA GLN A 399 16.11 25.29 29.61
C GLN A 399 17.41 25.63 28.91
N LEU A 400 17.47 26.82 28.29
CA LEU A 400 18.67 27.36 27.67
C LEU A 400 19.54 28.03 28.73
N SER A 401 20.79 27.61 28.81
CA SER A 401 21.81 28.21 29.65
C SER A 401 22.89 28.87 28.79
N ALA A 402 23.08 30.17 29.02
CA ALA A 402 24.11 30.98 28.39
C ALA A 402 24.57 32.10 29.34
N PRO A 403 25.81 32.61 29.22
CA PRO A 403 26.26 33.77 29.98
C PRO A 403 25.45 35.03 29.65
N SER A 404 25.16 35.90 30.63
CA SER A 404 24.37 37.12 30.38
C SER A 404 25.16 38.22 29.65
N VAL A 405 26.49 38.25 29.80
CA VAL A 405 27.38 39.25 29.19
C VAL A 405 28.57 38.56 28.53
N VAL A 406 28.92 38.93 27.31
CA VAL A 406 30.02 38.32 26.55
C VAL A 406 30.91 39.34 25.86
N VAL A 407 32.15 38.92 25.62
CA VAL A 407 33.15 39.71 24.90
C VAL A 407 32.99 39.49 23.40
N LYS A 408 32.99 40.59 22.64
CA LYS A 408 32.97 40.59 21.17
C LYS A 408 34.08 39.70 20.60
N ASN A 409 33.77 38.93 19.57
CA ASN A 409 34.70 38.02 18.87
C ASN A 409 35.31 36.90 19.75
N LYS A 410 34.75 36.64 20.93
CA LYS A 410 35.11 35.48 21.76
C LYS A 410 34.03 34.41 21.65
N ALA A 411 34.44 33.14 21.60
CA ALA A 411 33.51 32.02 21.55
C ALA A 411 32.79 31.84 22.90
N VAL A 412 31.49 31.59 22.83
CA VAL A 412 30.59 31.44 23.97
C VAL A 412 29.93 30.07 23.87
N ASN A 413 29.94 29.31 24.97
CA ASN A 413 29.26 28.02 25.04
C ASN A 413 27.81 28.22 25.43
N LEU A 414 26.92 27.68 24.61
CA LEU A 414 25.48 27.65 24.79
C LEU A 414 25.09 26.21 25.07
N THR A 415 24.32 25.97 26.14
CA THR A 415 23.92 24.62 26.53
C THR A 415 22.43 24.56 26.81
N THR A 416 21.77 23.53 26.32
CA THR A 416 20.35 23.28 26.54
C THR A 416 20.18 22.06 27.43
N VAL A 417 19.51 22.25 28.56
CA VAL A 417 19.18 21.18 29.51
C VAL A 417 17.74 20.73 29.25
N LEU A 418 17.57 19.43 29.02
CA LEU A 418 16.27 18.80 28.83
C LEU A 418 15.67 18.36 30.17
N ARG A 419 14.38 18.58 30.37
CA ARG A 419 13.62 18.08 31.52
C ARG A 419 12.37 17.34 31.03
N PRO A 420 12.26 16.02 31.24
CA PRO A 420 13.30 15.08 31.70
C PRO A 420 14.45 14.88 30.68
N SER A 421 15.58 14.30 31.10
CA SER A 421 16.77 14.12 30.23
C SER A 421 16.69 12.90 29.30
N ASN A 422 15.93 11.87 29.69
CA ASN A 422 15.91 10.57 29.00
C ASN A 422 14.78 10.51 27.97
N VAL A 423 14.84 11.41 26.99
CA VAL A 423 13.78 11.65 25.99
C VAL A 423 14.14 11.14 24.59
N GLY A 424 15.27 10.44 24.44
CA GLY A 424 15.73 9.87 23.17
C GLY A 424 16.57 10.85 22.34
N THR A 425 16.52 10.71 21.02
CA THR A 425 17.29 11.52 20.08
C THR A 425 16.60 12.86 19.84
N VAL A 426 17.30 13.96 20.11
CA VAL A 426 16.76 15.32 20.03
C VAL A 426 17.47 16.10 18.93
N THR A 427 16.71 16.86 18.15
CA THR A 427 17.27 17.80 17.17
C THR A 427 17.12 19.22 17.69
N TYR A 428 18.22 19.97 17.76
CA TYR A 428 18.25 21.34 18.27
C TYR A 428 18.37 22.33 17.11
N TYR A 429 17.49 23.33 17.10
CA TYR A 429 17.50 24.46 16.16
C TYR A 429 17.85 25.74 16.91
N TRP A 430 18.98 26.33 16.56
CA TRP A 430 19.52 27.53 17.20
C TRP A 430 19.29 28.75 16.33
N TRP A 431 18.53 29.71 16.85
CA TRP A 431 18.21 30.96 16.20
C TRP A 431 18.96 32.10 16.87
N PHE A 432 19.63 32.92 16.06
CA PHE A 432 20.39 34.07 16.52
C PHE A 432 19.80 35.34 15.94
N ASP A 433 19.24 36.17 16.81
CA ASP A 433 18.50 37.38 16.47
C ASP A 433 17.36 37.10 15.47
N ASN A 434 17.16 37.99 14.49
CA ASN A 434 16.10 37.88 13.49
C ASN A 434 16.61 37.26 12.17
N LYS A 435 17.56 36.31 12.26
CA LYS A 435 18.02 35.56 11.08
C LYS A 435 16.96 34.54 10.67
N THR A 436 16.80 34.36 9.36
CA THR A 436 15.81 33.46 8.77
C THR A 436 16.21 31.99 8.77
N GLU A 437 17.49 31.68 9.01
CA GLU A 437 18.03 30.32 8.98
C GLU A 437 18.59 29.92 10.35
N PRO A 438 18.11 28.82 10.95
CA PRO A 438 18.66 28.28 12.19
C PRO A 438 19.90 27.42 11.92
N ILE A 439 20.76 27.31 12.93
CA ILE A 439 21.83 26.31 12.95
C ILE A 439 21.28 25.04 13.59
N VAL A 440 21.53 23.88 12.99
CA VAL A 440 21.00 22.58 13.47
C VAL A 440 22.10 21.75 14.10
N THR A 441 21.87 21.23 15.31
CA THR A 441 22.80 20.32 16.01
C THR A 441 22.06 19.12 16.62
N LEU A 442 22.79 18.01 16.81
CA LEU A 442 22.30 16.83 17.56
C LEU A 442 22.73 16.89 19.04
N ASP A 443 23.83 17.58 19.33
CA ASP A 443 24.24 17.84 20.70
C ASP A 443 23.56 19.10 21.23
N GLY A 444 23.10 19.05 22.48
CA GLY A 444 22.49 20.18 23.19
C GLY A 444 23.50 21.25 23.61
N ALA A 445 24.74 21.21 23.13
CA ALA A 445 25.77 22.19 23.41
C ALA A 445 26.40 22.69 22.10
N MET A 446 26.55 24.01 21.97
CA MET A 446 27.23 24.61 20.82
C MET A 446 28.06 25.83 21.21
N SER A 447 29.08 26.15 20.42
CA SER A 447 29.88 27.36 20.57
C SER A 447 29.54 28.38 19.49
N PHE A 448 29.26 29.63 19.86
CA PHE A 448 28.97 30.72 18.92
C PHE A 448 29.77 31.99 19.23
N THR A 449 30.09 32.79 18.20
CA THR A 449 30.84 34.05 18.32
C THR A 449 30.01 35.25 17.86
N PHE A 450 29.88 36.27 18.71
CA PHE A 450 29.16 37.50 18.38
C PHE A 450 30.08 38.60 17.86
N SER A 451 29.74 39.16 16.69
CA SER A 451 30.55 40.20 16.01
C SER A 451 29.98 41.61 16.11
N LYS A 452 28.70 41.77 16.48
CA LYS A 452 28.04 43.06 16.68
C LYS A 452 27.92 43.35 18.19
N LYS A 453 27.96 44.63 18.55
CA LYS A 453 27.72 45.10 19.93
C LYS A 453 26.23 45.29 20.14
N GLY A 454 25.77 45.07 21.37
CA GLY A 454 24.39 45.32 21.76
C GLY A 454 23.73 44.10 22.39
N SER A 455 22.40 44.15 22.51
CA SER A 455 21.60 43.04 23.00
C SER A 455 21.26 42.10 21.85
N HIS A 456 21.61 40.83 22.02
CA HIS A 456 21.30 39.74 21.10
C HIS A 456 20.31 38.78 21.75
N THR A 457 19.38 38.23 20.96
CA THR A 457 18.43 37.23 21.45
C THR A 457 18.79 35.89 20.84
N ILE A 458 18.95 34.88 21.70
CA ILE A 458 19.22 33.50 21.29
C ILE A 458 17.98 32.70 21.62
N THR A 459 17.46 31.98 20.64
CA THR A 459 16.33 31.07 20.81
C THR A 459 16.76 29.67 20.44
N VAL A 460 16.49 28.70 21.29
CA VAL A 460 16.71 27.27 20.99
C VAL A 460 15.37 26.58 20.91
N GLN A 461 15.19 25.76 19.88
CA GLN A 461 14.04 24.86 19.75
C GLN A 461 14.56 23.43 19.77
N ALA A 462 14.02 22.61 20.67
CA ALA A 462 14.30 21.18 20.72
C ALA A 462 13.10 20.43 20.12
N ALA A 463 13.32 19.73 19.01
CA ALA A 463 12.33 18.90 18.36
C ALA A 463 12.59 17.42 18.68
N ILE A 464 11.53 16.74 19.14
CA ILE A 464 11.51 15.31 19.41
C ILE A 464 10.22 14.76 18.82
N ASP A 465 10.37 13.85 17.85
CA ASP A 465 9.27 13.31 17.05
C ASP A 465 8.37 14.43 16.50
N ASN A 466 7.14 14.56 17.02
CA ASN A 466 6.16 15.58 16.62
C ASN A 466 6.02 16.73 17.63
N THR A 467 6.84 16.77 18.68
CA THR A 467 6.80 17.82 19.71
C THR A 467 7.98 18.77 19.57
N VAL A 468 7.71 20.07 19.71
CA VAL A 468 8.74 21.10 19.68
C VAL A 468 8.60 21.97 20.92
N HIS A 469 9.66 22.03 21.70
CA HIS A 469 9.77 22.93 22.85
C HIS A 469 10.76 24.05 22.53
N GLN A 470 10.51 25.24 23.06
CA GLN A 470 11.32 26.42 22.79
C GLN A 470 11.66 27.16 24.08
N ASP A 471 12.89 27.68 24.15
CA ASP A 471 13.32 28.62 25.17
C ASP A 471 14.19 29.71 24.54
N HIS A 472 14.26 30.88 25.19
CA HIS A 472 15.02 32.02 24.69
C HIS A 472 15.72 32.79 25.81
N ILE A 473 16.90 33.32 25.50
CA ILE A 473 17.68 34.14 26.42
C ILE A 473 18.22 35.38 25.72
N LYS A 474 18.28 36.51 26.45
CA LYS A 474 18.89 37.76 25.97
C LYS A 474 20.30 37.89 26.53
N LEU A 475 21.23 38.28 25.67
CA LEU A 475 22.65 38.32 25.98
C LEU A 475 23.25 39.64 25.47
N ALA A 476 24.07 40.28 26.29
CA ALA A 476 24.68 41.57 25.98
C ALA A 476 26.14 41.43 25.54
N VAL A 477 26.50 42.02 24.39
CA VAL A 477 27.83 41.91 23.78
C VAL A 477 28.56 43.26 23.86
N TYR A 478 29.74 43.26 24.49
CA TYR A 478 30.62 44.43 24.65
C TYR A 478 32.05 44.13 24.17
N ASP A 479 32.86 45.16 23.87
CA ASP A 479 34.28 44.96 23.53
C ASP A 479 35.11 44.49 24.71
N TYR A 480 34.80 45.03 25.89
CA TYR A 480 35.48 44.75 27.14
C TYR A 480 34.55 45.09 28.31
N PHE A 481 34.66 44.33 29.40
CA PHE A 481 33.99 44.59 30.67
C PHE A 481 34.85 44.06 31.81
N HIS A 482 34.64 44.60 33.01
CA HIS A 482 35.15 44.00 34.24
C HIS A 482 34.02 43.25 34.93
N SER A 483 34.27 42.02 35.38
CA SER A 483 33.33 41.29 36.22
C SER A 483 33.87 41.05 37.63
N HIS A 484 32.96 41.14 38.60
CA HIS A 484 33.23 40.88 40.01
C HIS A 484 32.15 39.98 40.57
N VAL A 485 32.55 38.88 41.21
CA VAL A 485 31.63 37.99 41.90
C VAL A 485 31.30 38.59 43.27
N LEU A 486 30.01 38.73 43.54
CA LEU A 486 29.43 39.15 44.81
C LEU A 486 28.89 37.91 45.53
N ALA A 487 29.32 37.72 46.77
CA ALA A 487 28.76 36.72 47.67
C ALA A 487 27.67 37.35 48.53
N PHE A 488 26.56 36.65 48.71
CA PHE A 488 25.52 37.03 49.67
C PHE A 488 25.77 36.38 51.03
N SER A 489 25.06 36.87 52.06
CA SER A 489 25.06 36.20 53.37
C SER A 489 24.35 34.86 53.27
N SER A 490 24.77 33.89 54.10
CA SER A 490 24.16 32.55 54.16
C SER A 490 22.65 32.58 54.45
N ASN A 491 22.15 33.62 55.12
CA ASN A 491 20.72 33.76 55.42
C ASN A 491 19.86 33.94 54.16
N MET A 492 20.45 34.43 53.05
CA MET A 492 19.74 34.54 51.77
C MET A 492 19.55 33.17 51.11
N ASP A 493 20.36 32.17 51.45
CA ASP A 493 20.26 30.82 50.86
C ASP A 493 18.97 30.13 51.30
N ASP A 494 18.57 30.29 52.57
CA ASP A 494 17.32 29.76 53.12
C ASP A 494 16.07 30.39 52.48
N LEU A 495 16.22 31.61 51.93
CA LEU A 495 15.14 32.39 51.32
C LEU A 495 15.15 32.35 49.79
N ASN A 496 16.10 31.63 49.17
CA ASN A 496 16.24 31.57 47.71
C ASN A 496 15.28 30.51 47.12
N PRO A 497 14.20 30.91 46.43
CA PRO A 497 13.22 29.98 45.88
C PRO A 497 13.69 29.29 44.59
N GLY A 498 14.89 29.61 44.08
CA GLY A 498 15.44 29.04 42.85
C GLY A 498 14.75 29.52 41.57
N MET A 499 13.83 30.49 41.64
CA MET A 499 13.08 31.01 40.50
C MET A 499 13.82 32.12 39.74
N PRO A 500 13.75 32.16 38.39
CA PRO A 500 14.40 33.19 37.58
C PRO A 500 13.86 34.60 37.82
N GLU A 501 12.55 34.77 38.03
CA GLU A 501 11.92 36.07 38.28
C GLU A 501 12.43 36.69 39.58
N TRP A 502 12.58 35.86 40.63
CA TRP A 502 13.17 36.28 41.90
C TRP A 502 14.63 36.73 41.71
N ARG A 503 15.42 35.99 40.92
CA ARG A 503 16.82 36.37 40.62
C ARG A 503 16.90 37.71 39.89
N GLU A 504 15.99 37.98 38.97
CA GLU A 504 15.93 39.28 38.27
C GLU A 504 15.57 40.42 39.23
N ASP A 505 14.60 40.21 40.12
CA ASP A 505 14.17 41.22 41.08
C ASP A 505 15.27 41.56 42.09
N ILE A 506 15.93 40.55 42.66
CA ILE A 506 17.09 40.76 43.54
C ILE A 506 18.24 41.41 42.77
N GLY A 507 18.50 41.00 41.52
CA GLY A 507 19.49 41.64 40.66
C GLY A 507 19.21 43.12 40.45
N ARG A 508 17.94 43.50 40.29
CA ARG A 508 17.50 44.90 40.16
C ARG A 508 17.74 45.69 41.45
N VAL A 509 17.50 45.09 42.61
CA VAL A 509 17.77 45.73 43.92
C VAL A 509 19.26 45.96 44.11
N VAL A 510 20.09 44.94 43.85
CA VAL A 510 21.55 45.04 43.94
C VAL A 510 22.08 46.12 42.99
N LYS A 511 21.58 46.13 41.74
CA LYS A 511 21.94 47.17 40.77
C LYS A 511 21.62 48.58 41.29
N ARG A 512 20.42 48.81 41.83
CA ARG A 512 20.03 50.11 42.40
C ARG A 512 20.93 50.53 43.58
N CYS A 513 21.25 49.60 44.48
CA CYS A 513 22.18 49.88 45.58
C CYS A 513 23.56 50.28 45.06
N MET A 514 24.09 49.56 44.07
CA MET A 514 25.44 49.82 43.54
C MET A 514 25.52 51.20 42.87
N VAL A 515 24.47 51.58 42.13
CA VAL A 515 24.35 52.93 41.53
C VAL A 515 24.35 54.00 42.63
N GLN A 516 23.56 53.82 43.69
CA GLN A 516 23.50 54.77 44.81
C GLN A 516 24.82 54.88 45.59
N ALA A 517 25.52 53.76 45.78
CA ALA A 517 26.77 53.71 46.55
C ALA A 517 27.98 54.25 45.80
N THR A 518 28.03 54.07 44.47
CA THR A 518 29.22 54.38 43.65
C THR A 518 29.07 55.65 42.81
N GLY A 519 27.85 56.11 42.54
CA GLY A 519 27.58 57.24 41.66
C GLY A 519 27.81 56.94 40.16
N ILE A 520 28.11 55.69 39.81
CA ILE A 520 28.26 55.22 38.43
C ILE A 520 26.88 55.20 37.76
N SER A 521 26.82 55.53 36.46
CA SER A 521 25.58 55.52 35.70
C SER A 521 24.91 54.14 35.71
N GLU A 522 23.58 54.12 35.85
CA GLU A 522 22.77 52.89 35.82
C GLU A 522 22.96 52.08 34.52
N GLU A 523 23.34 52.73 33.42
CA GLU A 523 23.62 52.07 32.14
C GLU A 523 24.96 51.33 32.11
N GLN A 524 25.90 51.66 33.02
CA GLN A 524 27.23 51.07 33.08
C GLN A 524 27.31 49.86 34.01
N ILE A 525 26.26 49.58 34.79
CA ILE A 525 26.19 48.48 35.74
C ILE A 525 25.18 47.43 35.25
N LEU A 526 25.63 46.18 35.10
CA LEU A 526 24.77 45.01 34.91
C LEU A 526 25.00 44.05 36.07
N VAL A 527 23.94 43.43 36.57
CA VAL A 527 23.99 42.47 37.67
C VAL A 527 23.20 41.24 37.26
N THR A 528 23.82 40.08 37.42
CA THR A 528 23.17 38.78 37.17
C THR A 528 23.35 37.90 38.40
N LEU A 529 22.25 37.39 38.97
CA LEU A 529 22.33 36.34 39.99
C LEU A 529 22.55 34.98 39.32
N LEU A 530 23.53 34.22 39.81
CA LEU A 530 23.85 32.89 39.31
C LEU A 530 22.84 31.85 39.85
N PRO A 531 22.47 30.83 39.06
CA PRO A 531 21.64 29.73 39.54
C PRO A 531 22.45 28.80 40.45
N GLY A 532 21.86 28.38 41.57
CA GLY A 532 22.46 27.43 42.52
C GLY A 532 22.67 28.01 43.91
N LEU A 533 23.25 27.19 44.78
CA LEU A 533 23.67 27.56 46.15
C LEU A 533 25.18 27.34 46.28
N PRO A 534 25.92 28.22 46.98
CA PRO A 534 25.46 29.43 47.68
C PRO A 534 25.02 30.54 46.72
N THR A 535 24.11 31.40 47.17
CA THR A 535 23.58 32.52 46.39
C THR A 535 24.71 33.50 46.07
N THR A 536 25.00 33.67 44.78
CA THR A 536 26.05 34.54 44.27
C THR A 536 25.51 35.38 43.12
N ALA A 537 26.07 36.59 42.96
CA ALA A 537 25.81 37.44 41.81
C ALA A 537 27.11 37.79 41.12
N GLU A 538 27.05 38.06 39.83
CA GLU A 538 28.13 38.65 39.08
C GLU A 538 27.75 40.09 38.70
N LEU A 539 28.60 41.02 39.11
CA LEU A 539 28.53 42.43 38.78
C LEU A 539 29.42 42.68 37.58
N PHE A 540 28.85 43.24 36.51
CA PHE A 540 29.58 43.64 35.32
C PHE A 540 29.60 45.17 35.21
N ILE A 541 30.80 45.73 35.03
CA ILE A 541 31.01 47.16 34.79
C ILE A 541 31.41 47.32 33.32
N VAL A 542 30.58 48.04 32.56
CA VAL A 542 30.74 48.24 31.11
C VAL A 542 31.15 49.68 30.77
N PRO A 543 31.90 49.91 29.67
CA PRO A 543 32.33 51.25 29.26
C PRO A 543 31.16 52.17 28.90
N GLU A 544 31.35 53.48 29.07
CA GLU A 544 30.35 54.51 28.76
C GLU A 544 29.98 54.57 27.26
N ARG A 545 28.68 54.73 26.97
CA ARG A 545 28.20 54.98 25.60
C ARG A 545 28.56 56.40 25.17
N ARG A 546 29.68 56.59 24.47
CA ARG A 546 29.94 57.87 23.77
C ARG A 546 28.96 58.03 22.60
N SER A 547 28.13 59.07 22.63
CA SER A 547 27.33 59.49 21.49
C SER A 547 28.22 60.11 20.41
N THR A 548 28.20 59.50 19.22
CA THR A 548 28.60 60.03 17.89
C THR A 548 30.00 60.63 17.69
N ASP A 549 30.74 60.03 16.76
CA ASP A 549 31.77 60.60 15.88
C ASP A 549 32.30 62.00 16.24
N LYS A 550 33.30 62.04 17.13
CA LYS A 550 34.39 63.01 17.02
C LYS A 550 35.71 62.30 17.34
N ALA A 551 36.54 62.17 16.31
CA ALA A 551 37.95 61.81 16.44
C ALA A 551 38.64 62.82 17.36
N GLY A 552 39.24 62.31 18.45
CA GLY A 552 39.90 63.14 19.45
C GLY A 552 40.33 62.33 20.66
N ASP A 553 41.57 61.83 20.57
CA ASP A 553 42.47 61.40 21.62
C ASP A 553 42.03 60.27 22.60
N GLY A 554 42.77 59.17 22.49
CA GLY A 554 42.65 57.99 23.34
C GLY A 554 43.27 58.24 24.70
N LYS A 555 42.48 58.77 25.63
CA LYS A 555 42.69 58.62 27.08
C LYS A 555 41.33 58.64 27.76
N LEU A 556 40.75 57.45 27.96
CA LEU A 556 39.93 57.27 29.14
C LEU A 556 40.89 57.48 30.33
N SER A 557 40.56 58.40 31.22
CA SER A 557 41.31 58.73 32.42
C SER A 557 41.65 57.46 33.20
N HIS A 558 42.89 57.03 33.10
CA HIS A 558 43.49 56.00 33.94
C HIS A 558 43.33 56.33 35.46
N LEU A 559 43.03 57.60 35.78
CA LEU A 559 42.72 58.10 37.12
C LEU A 559 41.33 57.68 37.65
N ASP A 560 40.28 57.65 36.82
CA ASP A 560 38.92 57.29 37.29
C ASP A 560 38.79 55.76 37.50
N GLN A 561 39.55 54.98 36.73
CA GLN A 561 39.63 53.51 36.84
C GLN A 561 40.45 53.03 38.06
N VAL A 562 41.51 53.76 38.44
CA VAL A 562 42.30 53.44 39.65
C VAL A 562 41.54 53.80 40.92
N GLN A 563 40.71 54.85 40.91
CA GLN A 563 39.80 55.14 42.02
C GLN A 563 38.73 54.06 42.19
N LEU A 564 38.17 53.50 41.10
CA LEU A 564 37.22 52.38 41.15
C LEU A 564 37.86 51.09 41.67
N GLN A 565 39.05 50.71 41.18
CA GLN A 565 39.77 49.55 41.72
C GLN A 565 40.15 49.72 43.20
N ASN A 566 40.51 50.93 43.65
CA ASN A 566 40.82 51.20 45.05
C ASN A 566 39.55 51.26 45.92
N TYR A 567 38.41 51.76 45.40
CA TYR A 567 37.11 51.71 46.08
C TYR A 567 36.64 50.27 46.26
N PHE A 568 36.82 49.42 45.24
CA PHE A 568 36.44 48.01 45.27
C PHE A 568 37.41 47.12 46.07
N LYS A 569 38.71 47.45 46.13
CA LYS A 569 39.69 46.76 47.02
C LYS A 569 39.57 47.14 48.50
N GLY A 570 38.96 48.28 48.83
CA GLY A 570 38.88 48.81 50.20
C GLY A 570 37.49 48.78 50.86
N ASN A 571 36.39 48.95 50.11
CA ASN A 571 35.07 49.29 50.69
C ASN A 571 33.92 48.28 50.45
N ILE A 572 34.07 47.20 49.66
CA ILE A 572 32.94 46.25 49.46
C ILE A 572 32.79 45.24 50.61
N GLN A 573 33.59 45.32 51.68
CA GLN A 573 33.35 44.40 52.81
C GLN A 573 31.98 44.63 53.48
N TRP A 574 31.33 45.79 53.28
CA TRP A 574 30.03 46.09 53.91
C TRP A 574 29.13 47.01 53.06
N ILE A 575 28.66 46.56 51.89
CA ILE A 575 27.50 47.20 51.25
C ILE A 575 26.23 46.62 51.87
N HIS A 576 25.69 47.30 52.89
CA HIS A 576 24.38 46.97 53.45
C HIS A 576 23.27 47.49 52.54
N CYS A 577 22.83 46.68 51.57
CA CYS A 577 21.50 46.84 51.01
C CYS A 577 20.49 46.42 52.08
N ARG A 578 19.78 47.38 52.69
CA ARG A 578 18.56 47.04 53.46
C ARG A 578 17.48 46.66 52.46
N PHE A 579 17.20 45.35 52.39
CA PHE A 579 15.99 44.85 51.77
C PHE A 579 14.79 45.24 52.66
N PRO A 580 13.69 45.77 52.10
CA PRO A 580 12.47 46.02 52.86
C PRO A 580 11.83 44.73 53.38
#